data_AF-A0A098C160-F1
#
_entry.id   AF-A0A098C160-F1
#
_cell.length_a   1.000
_cell.length_b   1.000
_cell.length_c   1.000
_cell.angle_alpha   90.00
_cell.angle_beta   90.00
_cell.angle_gamma   90.00
#
_symmetry.space_group_name_H-M   'P 1'
#
loop_
_entity.id
_entity.type
_entity.pdbx_description
1 polymer ?
#
loop_
_entity_poly.entity_id
_entity_poly.type
_entity_poly.pdbx_seq_one_letter_code
_entity_poly.pdbx_strand_id
1 'polypeptide(L)'
;MKIDFKERTPQLIALIGVLLIVTVVLIGFLVTRNSQMKEMQEQFVIDKQELEDEYEAISLQYEGFKFSVQNDSLLYRLQNEQAKVLRLQEELRMTKATDRAEIKRLTDELSTLRRILRSYIQQIDSLNTLNNELRAENEQITDRYNRTSRTLQQVSQEKEQLSEKVSLAAQLVATNINAKAVNDRGREQSRLSRSTQFVVNFTIARNITTEPGERTVYVRILTPDGTVLSKSPNDKFPYENSEILYSMKRIVEYGGEEIPVTMYWDIEEFLMPGTFKADIFADGHHIGSHSFLMED
;
A
#
# COMPACT_ATOMS: atom_id res chain seq x y z
N MET A 1 -15.48 -35.01 -117.32
CA MET A 1 -14.13 -34.70 -116.80
C MET A 1 -13.83 -35.67 -115.67
N LYS A 2 -13.09 -36.76 -115.94
CA LYS A 2 -12.76 -37.78 -114.92
C LYS A 2 -11.56 -37.28 -114.12
N ILE A 3 -11.72 -37.10 -112.81
CA ILE A 3 -10.61 -36.82 -111.90
C ILE A 3 -9.90 -38.15 -111.68
N ASP A 4 -8.67 -38.28 -112.18
CA ASP A 4 -7.85 -39.48 -112.00
C ASP A 4 -7.29 -39.51 -110.57
N PHE A 5 -7.74 -40.49 -109.79
CA PHE A 5 -7.40 -40.66 -108.37
C PHE A 5 -6.09 -41.44 -108.16
N LYS A 6 -5.46 -41.98 -109.22
CA LYS A 6 -4.38 -42.97 -109.07
C LYS A 6 -3.00 -42.38 -108.72
N GLU A 7 -2.75 -41.09 -108.97
CA GLU A 7 -1.48 -40.42 -108.63
C GLU A 7 -1.47 -39.72 -107.25
N ARG A 8 -2.62 -39.54 -106.60
CA ARG A 8 -2.73 -38.81 -105.31
C ARG A 8 -2.87 -39.69 -104.07
N THR A 9 -2.96 -41.01 -104.23
CA THR A 9 -3.09 -41.98 -103.12
C THR A 9 -1.95 -41.93 -102.10
N PRO A 10 -0.65 -41.85 -102.46
CA PRO A 10 0.42 -41.78 -101.45
C PRO A 10 0.42 -40.43 -100.71
N GLN A 11 0.04 -39.33 -101.37
CA GLN A 11 -0.07 -38.00 -100.75
C GLN A 11 -1.26 -37.92 -99.79
N LEU A 12 -2.39 -38.54 -100.13
CA LEU A 12 -3.56 -38.66 -99.25
C LEU A 12 -3.28 -39.51 -98.01
N ILE A 13 -2.56 -40.64 -98.16
CA ILE A 13 -2.17 -41.50 -97.04
C ILE A 13 -1.18 -40.76 -96.12
N ALA A 14 -0.21 -40.03 -96.67
CA ALA A 14 0.71 -39.20 -95.89
C ALA A 14 -0.02 -38.08 -95.13
N LEU A 15 -0.99 -37.42 -95.75
CA LEU A 15 -1.80 -36.38 -95.11
C LEU A 15 -2.64 -36.93 -93.95
N ILE A 16 -3.27 -38.10 -94.13
CA ILE A 16 -4.05 -38.78 -93.09
C ILE A 16 -3.15 -39.21 -91.93
N GLY A 17 -1.94 -39.71 -92.21
CA GLY A 17 -0.95 -40.05 -91.18
C GLY A 17 -0.52 -38.85 -90.35
N VAL A 18 -0.26 -37.71 -90.99
CA VAL A 18 0.09 -36.46 -90.29
C VAL A 18 -1.10 -35.94 -89.46
N LEU A 19 -2.32 -36.00 -90.00
CA LEU A 19 -3.53 -35.59 -89.27
C LEU A 19 -3.77 -36.45 -88.02
N LEU A 20 -3.50 -37.75 -88.10
CA LEU A 20 -3.57 -38.68 -86.96
C LEU A 20 -2.53 -38.35 -85.89
N ILE A 21 -1.30 -38.03 -86.29
CA ILE A 21 -0.24 -37.64 -85.34
C ILE A 21 -0.62 -36.32 -84.64
N VAL A 22 -1.12 -35.32 -85.38
CA VAL A 22 -1.55 -34.03 -84.82
C VAL A 22 -2.73 -34.20 -83.85
N THR A 23 -3.69 -35.07 -84.17
CA THR A 23 -4.83 -35.36 -83.27
C THR A 23 -4.40 -36.10 -82.00
N VAL A 24 -3.48 -37.06 -82.08
CA VAL A 24 -2.92 -37.74 -80.89
C VAL A 24 -2.14 -36.76 -80.00
N VAL A 25 -1.35 -35.85 -80.59
CA VAL A 25 -0.65 -34.79 -79.83
C VAL A 25 -1.64 -33.82 -79.17
N LEU A 26 -2.71 -33.42 -79.87
CA LEU A 26 -3.79 -32.58 -79.32
C LEU A 26 -4.53 -33.26 -78.18
N ILE A 27 -4.85 -34.55 -78.31
CA ILE A 27 -5.49 -35.34 -77.26
C ILE A 27 -4.54 -35.48 -76.06
N GLY A 28 -3.26 -35.78 -76.29
CA GLY A 28 -2.25 -35.85 -75.24
C GLY A 28 -2.11 -34.52 -74.47
N PHE A 29 -2.08 -33.39 -75.18
CA PHE A 29 -2.04 -32.05 -74.61
C PHE A 29 -3.32 -31.69 -73.84
N LEU A 30 -4.49 -32.08 -74.35
CA LEU A 30 -5.77 -31.88 -73.65
C LEU A 30 -5.87 -32.74 -72.39
N VAL A 31 -5.41 -33.98 -72.42
CA VAL A 31 -5.44 -34.90 -71.26
C VAL A 31 -4.49 -34.41 -70.16
N THR A 32 -3.26 -33.99 -70.51
CA THR A 32 -2.33 -33.39 -69.53
C THR A 32 -2.88 -32.09 -68.95
N ARG A 33 -3.46 -31.20 -69.77
CA ARG A 33 -4.17 -30.00 -69.30
C ARG A 33 -5.32 -30.32 -68.36
N ASN A 34 -6.12 -31.34 -68.68
CA ASN A 34 -7.29 -31.74 -67.88
C ASN A 34 -6.88 -32.40 -66.55
N SER A 35 -5.78 -33.16 -66.54
CA SER A 35 -5.22 -33.75 -65.32
C SER A 35 -4.69 -32.68 -64.36
N GLN A 36 -3.90 -31.72 -64.87
CA GLN A 36 -3.44 -30.56 -64.09
C GLN A 36 -4.61 -29.70 -63.59
N MET A 37 -5.70 -29.64 -64.36
CA MET A 37 -6.93 -28.93 -63.96
C MET A 37 -7.58 -29.60 -62.74
N LYS A 38 -7.66 -30.94 -62.75
CA LYS A 38 -8.26 -31.74 -61.68
C LYS A 38 -7.45 -31.71 -60.39
N GLU A 39 -6.14 -31.97 -60.43
CA GLU A 39 -5.28 -31.90 -59.23
C GLU A 39 -5.40 -30.53 -58.56
N MET A 40 -5.37 -29.46 -59.35
CA MET A 40 -5.48 -28.11 -58.83
C MET A 40 -6.90 -27.80 -58.30
N GLN A 41 -7.96 -28.41 -58.84
CA GLN A 41 -9.31 -28.31 -58.25
C GLN A 41 -9.40 -29.05 -56.92
N GLU A 42 -8.75 -30.20 -56.80
CA GLU A 42 -8.67 -30.99 -55.57
C GLU A 42 -7.92 -30.22 -54.48
N GLN A 43 -6.81 -29.57 -54.83
CA GLN A 43 -6.08 -28.66 -53.96
C GLN A 43 -6.98 -27.53 -53.42
N PHE A 44 -7.81 -26.91 -54.26
CA PHE A 44 -8.72 -25.85 -53.82
C PHE A 44 -9.82 -26.33 -52.86
N VAL A 45 -10.29 -27.58 -53.02
CA VAL A 45 -11.26 -28.17 -52.09
C VAL A 45 -10.61 -28.41 -50.73
N ILE A 46 -9.38 -28.93 -50.73
CA ILE A 46 -8.58 -29.13 -49.51
C ILE A 46 -8.31 -27.79 -48.83
N ASP A 47 -7.80 -26.80 -49.57
CA ASP A 47 -7.52 -25.46 -49.03
C ASP A 47 -8.79 -24.87 -48.40
N LYS A 48 -9.92 -24.94 -49.11
CA LYS A 48 -11.22 -24.45 -48.62
C LYS A 48 -11.62 -25.10 -47.29
N GLN A 49 -11.50 -26.42 -47.21
CA GLN A 49 -11.85 -27.17 -46.02
C GLN A 49 -10.92 -26.83 -44.85
N GLU A 50 -9.63 -26.67 -45.10
CA GLU A 50 -8.67 -26.19 -44.11
C GLU A 50 -9.03 -24.78 -43.60
N LEU A 51 -9.52 -23.87 -44.47
CA LEU A 51 -9.99 -22.55 -44.02
C LEU A 51 -11.22 -22.64 -43.12
N GLU A 52 -12.13 -23.58 -43.39
CA GLU A 52 -13.35 -23.80 -42.60
C GLU A 52 -13.00 -24.35 -41.21
N ASP A 53 -12.16 -25.40 -41.14
CA ASP A 53 -11.71 -26.02 -39.90
C ASP A 53 -10.93 -25.03 -39.01
N GLU A 54 -10.04 -24.25 -39.62
CA GLU A 54 -9.23 -23.26 -38.90
C GLU A 54 -10.08 -22.09 -38.36
N TYR A 55 -11.16 -21.73 -39.05
CA TYR A 55 -12.11 -20.74 -38.57
C TYR A 55 -12.97 -21.26 -37.41
N GLU A 56 -13.43 -22.50 -37.48
CA GLU A 56 -14.19 -23.12 -36.39
C GLU A 56 -13.39 -23.13 -35.09
N ALA A 57 -12.09 -23.45 -35.17
CA ALA A 57 -11.17 -23.37 -34.04
C ALA A 57 -11.04 -21.94 -33.46
N ILE A 58 -10.99 -20.92 -34.32
CA ILE A 58 -10.95 -19.50 -33.91
C ILE A 58 -12.28 -19.07 -33.26
N SER A 59 -13.41 -19.56 -33.77
CA SER A 59 -14.75 -19.28 -33.23
C SER A 59 -14.92 -19.83 -31.82
N LEU A 60 -14.48 -21.08 -31.58
CA LEU A 60 -14.53 -21.71 -30.26
C LEU A 60 -13.68 -20.97 -29.23
N GLN A 61 -12.49 -20.49 -29.61
CA GLN A 61 -11.66 -19.66 -28.73
C GLN A 61 -12.34 -18.36 -28.36
N TYR A 62 -12.99 -17.69 -29.33
CA TYR A 62 -13.72 -16.44 -29.09
C TYR A 62 -14.85 -16.59 -28.06
N GLU A 63 -15.65 -17.65 -28.15
CA GLU A 63 -16.75 -17.86 -27.21
C GLU A 63 -16.26 -17.93 -25.76
N GLY A 64 -15.07 -18.47 -25.51
CA GLY A 64 -14.42 -18.45 -24.21
C GLY A 64 -14.06 -17.04 -23.70
N PHE A 65 -13.68 -16.12 -24.60
CA PHE A 65 -13.29 -14.75 -24.24
C PHE A 65 -14.47 -13.78 -24.10
N LYS A 66 -15.59 -14.04 -24.77
CA LYS A 66 -16.79 -13.18 -24.76
C LYS A 66 -17.35 -12.96 -23.34
N PHE A 67 -17.13 -13.89 -22.43
CA PHE A 67 -17.63 -13.84 -21.05
C PHE A 67 -16.67 -13.20 -20.04
N SER A 68 -15.39 -12.99 -20.39
CA SER A 68 -14.34 -12.58 -19.45
C SER A 68 -13.84 -11.14 -19.62
N VAL A 69 -14.20 -10.46 -20.71
CA VAL A 69 -13.56 -9.20 -21.13
C VAL A 69 -14.55 -8.03 -21.11
N GLN A 70 -14.25 -7.00 -20.32
CA GLN A 70 -14.95 -5.70 -20.27
C GLN A 70 -14.32 -4.62 -21.18
N ASN A 71 -13.46 -5.02 -22.12
CA ASN A 71 -12.70 -4.09 -22.95
C ASN A 71 -13.36 -3.94 -24.33
N ASP A 72 -14.22 -2.94 -24.46
CA ASP A 72 -15.16 -2.79 -25.59
C ASP A 72 -14.49 -2.62 -26.95
N SER A 73 -13.32 -1.99 -27.02
CA SER A 73 -12.76 -1.56 -28.31
C SER A 73 -12.13 -2.69 -29.14
N LEU A 74 -11.38 -3.60 -28.52
CA LEU A 74 -10.80 -4.77 -29.19
C LEU A 74 -11.86 -5.83 -29.45
N LEU A 75 -12.79 -6.02 -28.52
CA LEU A 75 -13.90 -6.95 -28.68
C LEU A 75 -14.80 -6.53 -29.86
N TYR A 76 -15.09 -5.24 -29.99
CA TYR A 76 -15.85 -4.69 -31.11
C TYR A 76 -15.13 -4.86 -32.45
N ARG A 77 -13.81 -4.62 -32.51
CA ARG A 77 -13.00 -4.86 -33.72
C ARG A 77 -13.02 -6.33 -34.10
N LEU A 78 -12.85 -7.23 -33.13
CA LEU A 78 -12.89 -8.67 -33.34
C LEU A 78 -14.26 -9.13 -33.90
N GLN A 79 -15.36 -8.65 -33.32
CA GLN A 79 -16.72 -8.94 -33.79
C GLN A 79 -16.94 -8.49 -35.24
N ASN A 80 -16.48 -7.28 -35.59
CA ASN A 80 -16.60 -6.77 -36.96
C ASN A 80 -15.80 -7.60 -37.97
N GLU A 81 -14.56 -7.99 -37.64
CA GLU A 81 -13.76 -8.83 -38.53
C GLU A 81 -14.35 -10.25 -38.64
N GLN A 82 -14.96 -10.80 -37.58
CA GLN A 82 -15.70 -12.07 -37.65
C GLN A 82 -16.88 -12.00 -38.62
N ALA A 83 -17.68 -10.94 -38.56
CA ALA A 83 -18.81 -10.76 -39.47
C ALA A 83 -18.37 -10.71 -40.94
N LYS A 84 -17.21 -10.12 -41.23
CA LYS A 84 -16.61 -10.12 -42.57
C LYS A 84 -16.16 -11.51 -42.99
N VAL A 85 -15.56 -12.29 -42.10
CA VAL A 85 -15.15 -13.68 -42.39
C VAL A 85 -16.36 -14.55 -42.73
N LEU A 86 -17.44 -14.49 -41.94
CA LEU A 86 -18.67 -15.23 -42.24
C LEU A 86 -19.24 -14.89 -43.62
N ARG A 87 -19.24 -13.60 -43.98
CA ARG A 87 -19.69 -13.15 -45.29
C ARG A 87 -18.82 -13.69 -46.42
N LEU A 88 -17.50 -13.62 -46.29
CA LEU A 88 -16.56 -14.10 -47.30
C LEU A 88 -16.55 -15.63 -47.42
N GLN A 89 -16.80 -16.37 -46.33
CA GLN A 89 -16.98 -17.82 -46.37
C GLN A 89 -18.25 -18.21 -47.14
N GLU A 90 -19.37 -17.52 -46.91
CA GLU A 90 -20.60 -17.79 -47.67
C GLU A 90 -20.42 -17.41 -49.16
N GLU A 91 -19.73 -16.31 -49.45
CA GLU A 91 -19.37 -15.91 -50.82
C GLU A 91 -18.48 -16.97 -51.51
N LEU A 92 -17.47 -17.49 -50.80
CA LEU A 92 -16.61 -18.58 -51.28
C LEU A 92 -17.40 -19.88 -51.49
N ARG A 93 -18.40 -20.16 -50.66
CA ARG A 93 -19.29 -21.33 -50.78
C ARG A 93 -20.17 -21.26 -52.02
N MET A 94 -20.66 -20.07 -52.34
CA MET A 94 -21.53 -19.80 -53.49
C MET A 94 -20.76 -19.61 -54.81
N THR A 95 -19.46 -19.37 -54.75
CA THR A 95 -18.60 -19.20 -55.93
C THR A 95 -18.44 -20.50 -56.71
N LYS A 96 -18.62 -20.45 -58.03
CA LYS A 96 -18.49 -21.62 -58.90
C LYS A 96 -17.04 -22.11 -58.92
N ALA A 97 -16.82 -23.42 -58.82
CA ALA A 97 -15.49 -24.06 -58.86
C ALA A 97 -14.68 -23.78 -60.15
N THR A 98 -15.30 -23.20 -61.18
CA THR A 98 -14.67 -22.77 -62.43
C THR A 98 -14.06 -21.37 -62.36
N ASP A 99 -14.44 -20.53 -61.39
CA ASP A 99 -13.95 -19.16 -61.23
C ASP A 99 -12.75 -19.10 -60.27
N ARG A 100 -11.58 -19.47 -60.78
CA ARG A 100 -10.36 -19.63 -59.99
C ARG A 100 -9.79 -18.31 -59.49
N ALA A 101 -9.99 -17.24 -60.24
CA ALA A 101 -9.49 -15.92 -59.87
C ALA A 101 -10.21 -15.42 -58.62
N GLU A 102 -11.54 -15.59 -58.58
CA GLU A 102 -12.35 -15.18 -57.45
C GLU A 102 -12.14 -16.07 -56.22
N ILE A 103 -12.06 -17.40 -56.42
CA ILE A 103 -11.71 -18.33 -55.34
C ILE A 103 -10.38 -17.94 -54.70
N LYS A 104 -9.34 -17.70 -55.51
CA LYS A 104 -8.03 -17.30 -54.99
C LYS A 104 -8.10 -15.97 -54.22
N ARG A 105 -8.81 -14.98 -54.75
CA ARG A 105 -9.00 -13.67 -54.10
C ARG A 105 -9.65 -13.81 -52.72
N LEU A 106 -10.75 -14.56 -52.65
CA LEU A 106 -11.50 -14.80 -51.41
C LEU A 106 -10.66 -15.59 -50.39
N THR A 107 -9.92 -16.61 -50.83
CA THR A 107 -9.00 -17.38 -49.98
C THR A 107 -7.88 -16.51 -49.41
N ASP A 108 -7.26 -15.64 -50.22
CA ASP A 108 -6.22 -14.70 -49.80
C ASP A 108 -6.74 -13.68 -48.77
N GLU A 109 -7.97 -13.18 -48.98
CA GLU A 109 -8.66 -12.24 -48.06
C GLU A 109 -9.02 -12.92 -46.72
N LEU A 110 -9.57 -14.14 -46.77
CA LEU A 110 -9.89 -14.95 -45.59
C LEU A 110 -8.62 -15.29 -44.78
N SER A 111 -7.51 -15.60 -45.45
CA SER A 111 -6.22 -15.86 -44.79
C SER A 111 -5.72 -14.62 -44.03
N THR A 112 -5.87 -13.45 -44.64
CA THR A 112 -5.47 -12.18 -44.02
C THR A 112 -6.34 -11.84 -42.80
N LEU A 113 -7.66 -11.98 -42.92
CA LEU A 113 -8.58 -11.74 -41.81
C LEU A 113 -8.36 -12.69 -40.64
N ARG A 114 -8.10 -13.98 -40.91
CA ARG A 114 -7.76 -14.96 -39.85
C ARG A 114 -6.50 -14.57 -39.09
N ARG A 115 -5.47 -14.08 -39.79
CA ARG A 115 -4.25 -13.58 -39.14
C ARG A 115 -4.54 -12.42 -38.19
N ILE A 116 -5.43 -11.52 -38.58
CA ILE A 116 -5.88 -10.40 -37.74
C ILE A 116 -6.68 -10.92 -36.53
N LEU A 117 -7.63 -11.83 -36.72
CA LEU A 117 -8.41 -12.43 -35.64
C LEU A 117 -7.52 -13.12 -34.60
N ARG A 118 -6.53 -13.91 -35.05
CA ARG A 118 -5.54 -14.55 -34.17
C ARG A 118 -4.75 -13.53 -33.35
N SER A 119 -4.31 -12.44 -34.00
CA SER A 119 -3.60 -11.36 -33.31
C SER A 119 -4.46 -10.69 -32.24
N TYR A 120 -5.75 -10.47 -32.51
CA TYR A 120 -6.68 -9.90 -31.53
C TYR A 120 -6.94 -10.85 -30.36
N ILE A 121 -7.11 -12.15 -30.63
CA ILE A 121 -7.28 -13.17 -29.59
C ILE A 121 -6.06 -13.22 -28.66
N GLN A 122 -4.85 -13.25 -29.21
CA GLN A 122 -3.61 -13.22 -28.42
C GLN A 122 -3.48 -11.97 -27.55
N GLN A 123 -3.85 -10.79 -28.09
CA GLN A 123 -3.84 -9.55 -27.32
C GLN A 123 -4.86 -9.57 -26.17
N ILE A 124 -6.07 -10.07 -26.42
CA ILE A 124 -7.11 -10.19 -25.40
C ILE A 124 -6.67 -11.13 -24.28
N ASP A 125 -6.12 -12.28 -24.62
CA ASP A 125 -5.63 -13.26 -23.65
C ASP A 125 -4.50 -12.69 -22.77
N SER A 126 -3.54 -12.01 -23.39
CA SER A 126 -2.45 -11.33 -22.67
C SER A 126 -2.98 -10.24 -21.74
N LEU A 127 -3.93 -9.42 -22.20
CA LEU A 127 -4.55 -8.38 -21.38
C LEU A 127 -5.36 -8.96 -20.22
N ASN A 128 -6.08 -10.06 -20.43
CA ASN A 128 -6.82 -10.74 -19.38
C ASN A 128 -5.90 -11.32 -18.32
N THR A 129 -4.83 -11.99 -18.75
CA THR A 129 -3.81 -12.53 -17.85
C THR A 129 -3.21 -11.43 -16.99
N LEU A 130 -2.78 -10.32 -17.62
CA LEU A 130 -2.24 -9.17 -16.91
C LEU A 130 -3.27 -8.52 -15.97
N ASN A 131 -4.55 -8.43 -16.38
CA ASN A 131 -5.60 -7.87 -15.53
C ASN A 131 -5.82 -8.74 -14.28
N ASN A 132 -5.83 -10.06 -14.44
CA ASN A 132 -5.96 -11.00 -13.32
C ASN A 132 -4.77 -10.92 -12.36
N GLU A 133 -3.54 -10.83 -12.89
CA GLU A 133 -2.33 -10.61 -12.08
C GLU A 133 -2.40 -9.29 -11.33
N LEU A 134 -2.75 -8.18 -12.01
CA LEU A 134 -2.88 -6.87 -11.39
C LEU A 134 -3.99 -6.82 -10.33
N ARG A 135 -5.10 -7.55 -10.51
CA ARG A 135 -6.15 -7.67 -9.49
C ARG A 135 -5.65 -8.40 -8.26
N ALA A 136 -5.00 -9.55 -8.45
CA ALA A 136 -4.42 -10.32 -7.35
C ALA A 136 -3.35 -9.51 -6.59
N GLU A 137 -2.49 -8.78 -7.30
CA GLU A 137 -1.50 -7.90 -6.69
C GLU A 137 -2.16 -6.75 -5.91
N ASN A 138 -3.19 -6.10 -6.46
CA ASN A 138 -3.94 -5.05 -5.75
C ASN A 138 -4.61 -5.58 -4.48
N GLU A 139 -5.23 -6.76 -4.52
CA GLU A 139 -5.81 -7.40 -3.33
C GLU A 139 -4.73 -7.66 -2.28
N GLN A 140 -3.58 -8.23 -2.68
CA GLN A 140 -2.47 -8.51 -1.78
C GLN A 140 -1.88 -7.23 -1.15
N ILE A 141 -1.70 -6.18 -1.95
CA ILE A 141 -1.21 -4.87 -1.47
C ILE A 141 -2.22 -4.26 -0.49
N THR A 142 -3.51 -4.30 -0.83
CA THR A 142 -4.58 -3.77 0.03
C THR A 142 -4.62 -4.48 1.38
N ASP A 143 -4.51 -5.81 1.37
CA ASP A 143 -4.45 -6.63 2.58
C ASP A 143 -3.21 -6.30 3.43
N ARG A 144 -2.03 -6.21 2.80
CA ARG A 144 -0.78 -5.87 3.49
C ARG A 144 -0.85 -4.45 4.08
N TYR A 145 -1.41 -3.49 3.35
CA TYR A 145 -1.61 -2.13 3.81
C TYR A 145 -2.53 -2.10 5.04
N ASN A 146 -3.68 -2.77 4.97
CA ASN A 146 -4.65 -2.82 6.08
C ASN A 146 -4.05 -3.47 7.33
N ARG A 147 -3.29 -4.56 7.19
CA ARG A 147 -2.59 -5.21 8.32
C ARG A 147 -1.53 -4.31 8.93
N THR A 148 -0.71 -3.66 8.10
CA THR A 148 0.33 -2.73 8.55
C THR A 148 -0.27 -1.54 9.27
N SER A 149 -1.34 -0.96 8.72
CA SER A 149 -2.05 0.18 9.31
C SER A 149 -2.63 -0.15 10.70
N ARG A 150 -3.28 -1.31 10.85
CA ARG A 150 -3.78 -1.78 12.15
C ARG A 150 -2.65 -2.00 13.16
N THR A 151 -1.54 -2.61 12.71
CA THR A 151 -0.36 -2.84 13.57
C THR A 151 0.23 -1.51 14.04
N LEU A 152 0.35 -0.53 13.14
CA LEU A 152 0.86 0.80 13.45
C LEU A 152 -0.03 1.51 14.50
N GLN A 153 -1.36 1.44 14.34
CA GLN A 153 -2.30 2.01 15.30
C GLN A 153 -2.15 1.37 16.69
N GLN A 154 -2.09 0.02 16.75
CA GLN A 154 -1.90 -0.70 18.00
C GLN A 154 -0.57 -0.33 18.67
N VAL A 155 0.55 -0.36 17.93
CA VAL A 155 1.87 -0.01 18.45
C VAL A 155 1.91 1.44 18.93
N SER A 156 1.25 2.36 18.22
CA SER A 156 1.16 3.76 18.66
C SER A 156 0.40 3.90 19.98
N GLN A 157 -0.73 3.21 20.13
CA GLN A 157 -1.51 3.21 21.38
C GLN A 157 -0.74 2.57 22.54
N GLU A 158 -0.08 1.43 22.30
CA GLU A 158 0.76 0.76 23.30
C GLU A 158 1.93 1.66 23.72
N LYS A 159 2.57 2.35 22.78
CA LYS A 159 3.65 3.30 23.07
C LYS A 159 3.15 4.48 23.89
N GLU A 160 2.00 5.04 23.57
CA GLU A 160 1.41 6.15 24.33
C GLU A 160 1.10 5.72 25.77
N GLN A 161 0.44 4.57 25.95
CA GLN A 161 0.15 4.01 27.28
C GLN A 161 1.43 3.70 28.06
N LEU A 162 2.46 3.15 27.40
CA LEU A 162 3.73 2.86 28.06
C LEU A 162 4.47 4.15 28.44
N SER A 163 4.45 5.16 27.57
CA SER A 163 5.03 6.47 27.84
C SER A 163 4.36 7.16 29.02
N GLU A 164 3.03 7.08 29.13
CA GLU A 164 2.27 7.61 30.27
C GLU A 164 2.65 6.88 31.57
N LYS A 165 2.68 5.54 31.55
CA LYS A 165 3.09 4.73 32.70
C LYS A 165 4.52 5.03 33.15
N VAL A 166 5.45 5.16 32.21
CA VAL A 166 6.85 5.50 32.52
C VAL A 166 6.93 6.90 33.10
N SER A 167 6.21 7.88 32.55
CA SER A 167 6.16 9.24 33.08
C SER A 167 5.65 9.29 34.52
N LEU A 168 4.54 8.60 34.81
CA LEU A 168 4.01 8.47 36.18
C LEU A 168 5.00 7.75 37.11
N ALA A 169 5.61 6.67 36.64
CA ALA A 169 6.58 5.90 37.43
C ALA A 169 7.91 6.66 37.64
N ALA A 170 8.25 7.63 36.79
CA ALA A 170 9.46 8.45 36.91
C ALA A 170 9.30 9.65 37.85
N GLN A 171 8.09 9.94 38.36
CA GLN A 171 7.87 11.03 39.30
C GLN A 171 8.60 10.77 40.63
N LEU A 172 9.29 11.80 41.13
CA LEU A 172 9.92 11.74 42.45
C LEU A 172 8.86 11.79 43.56
N VAL A 173 9.14 11.11 44.66
CA VAL A 173 8.28 11.11 45.86
C VAL A 173 9.13 11.49 47.06
N ALA A 174 8.64 12.44 47.86
CA ALA A 174 9.23 12.77 49.16
C ALA A 174 8.58 11.93 50.26
N THR A 175 9.42 11.30 51.07
CA THR A 175 9.05 10.48 52.22
C THR A 175 9.71 11.03 53.48
N ASN A 176 9.35 10.52 54.66
CA ASN A 176 9.91 10.96 55.94
C ASN A 176 9.87 12.49 56.13
N ILE A 177 8.79 13.13 55.65
CA ILE A 177 8.66 14.58 55.66
C ILE A 177 8.36 15.05 57.09
N ASN A 178 9.17 15.97 57.58
CA ASN A 178 9.03 16.62 58.87
C ASN A 178 9.33 18.11 58.71
N ALA A 179 8.53 18.97 59.34
CA ALA A 179 8.80 20.39 59.44
C ALA A 179 8.66 20.85 60.88
N LYS A 180 9.59 21.69 61.32
CA LYS A 180 9.63 22.20 62.69
C LYS A 180 10.26 23.58 62.79
N ALA A 181 9.99 24.28 63.87
CA ALA A 181 10.64 25.55 64.17
C ALA A 181 11.80 25.36 65.16
N VAL A 182 12.88 26.12 64.98
CA VAL A 182 14.06 26.11 65.85
C VAL A 182 14.45 27.54 66.22
N ASN A 183 15.13 27.69 67.37
CA ASN A 183 15.79 28.95 67.75
C ASN A 183 17.22 29.03 67.20
N ASP A 184 17.92 30.14 67.48
CA ASP A 184 19.31 30.38 67.04
C ASP A 184 20.33 29.34 67.53
N ARG A 185 19.96 28.55 68.55
CA ARG A 185 20.79 27.44 69.07
C ARG A 185 20.41 26.09 68.46
N GLY A 186 19.56 26.07 67.43
CA GLY A 186 19.05 24.87 66.77
C GLY A 186 18.10 24.03 67.62
N ARG A 187 17.58 24.57 68.74
CA ARG A 187 16.65 23.83 69.60
C ARG A 187 15.22 24.03 69.13
N GLU A 188 14.51 22.93 68.99
CA GLU A 188 13.10 22.89 68.59
C GLU A 188 12.21 23.72 69.52
N GLN A 189 11.31 24.50 68.94
CA GLN A 189 10.36 25.36 69.64
C GLN A 189 8.95 25.10 69.13
N SER A 190 7.96 25.09 70.04
CA SER A 190 6.54 25.09 69.68
C SER A 190 5.99 26.49 69.41
N ARG A 191 6.65 27.54 69.92
CA ARG A 191 6.17 28.93 69.89
C ARG A 191 6.90 29.77 68.85
N LEU A 192 6.17 30.55 68.06
CA LEU A 192 6.74 31.45 67.05
C LEU A 192 7.63 32.52 67.68
N SER A 193 7.21 33.09 68.82
CA SER A 193 7.96 34.11 69.54
C SER A 193 9.37 33.69 69.97
N ARG A 194 9.66 32.39 70.00
CA ARG A 194 10.98 31.82 70.36
C ARG A 194 11.71 31.21 69.17
N SER A 195 11.08 31.18 68.01
CA SER A 195 11.57 30.54 66.80
C SER A 195 12.26 31.56 65.92
N THR A 196 13.35 31.16 65.28
CA THR A 196 14.10 32.00 64.35
C THR A 196 14.21 31.37 62.96
N GLN A 197 14.01 30.05 62.84
CA GLN A 197 13.95 29.37 61.54
C GLN A 197 12.92 28.25 61.52
N PHE A 198 12.34 27.98 60.35
CA PHE A 198 11.72 26.70 60.05
C PHE A 198 12.72 25.78 59.37
N VAL A 199 12.71 24.51 59.76
CA VAL A 199 13.55 23.45 59.20
C VAL A 199 12.63 22.39 58.61
N VAL A 200 12.74 22.15 57.31
CA VAL A 200 12.00 21.12 56.58
C VAL A 200 12.97 20.02 56.17
N ASN A 201 12.72 18.81 56.66
CA ASN A 201 13.48 17.60 56.39
C ASN A 201 12.60 16.61 55.62
N PHE A 202 13.17 15.97 54.61
CA PHE A 202 12.49 14.92 53.86
C PHE A 202 13.53 14.03 53.16
N THR A 203 13.09 12.88 52.67
CA THR A 203 13.90 11.97 51.88
C THR A 203 13.26 11.83 50.51
N ILE A 204 13.97 12.18 49.45
CA ILE A 204 13.57 11.79 48.10
C ILE A 204 13.75 10.29 48.00
N ALA A 205 12.66 9.55 47.77
CA ALA A 205 12.66 8.10 47.74
C ALA A 205 13.50 7.57 46.55
N ARG A 206 13.95 6.32 46.69
CA ARG A 206 14.58 5.56 45.60
C ARG A 206 13.61 5.40 44.43
N ASN A 207 14.03 5.77 43.23
CA ASN A 207 13.28 5.63 41.99
C ASN A 207 14.24 5.35 40.83
N ILE A 208 14.25 4.10 40.38
CA ILE A 208 15.12 3.64 39.29
C ILE A 208 14.59 4.00 37.90
N THR A 209 13.35 4.49 37.80
CA THR A 209 12.71 4.92 36.54
C THR A 209 13.02 6.38 36.22
N THR A 210 13.39 7.17 37.23
CA THR A 210 13.78 8.58 37.07
C THR A 210 15.20 8.67 36.54
N GLU A 211 15.43 9.51 35.51
CA GLU A 211 16.77 9.74 34.97
C GLU A 211 17.72 10.37 36.01
N PRO A 212 18.96 9.88 36.17
CA PRO A 212 19.94 10.51 37.04
C PRO A 212 20.31 11.94 36.59
N GLY A 213 20.50 12.85 37.53
CA GLY A 213 20.94 14.22 37.25
C GLY A 213 20.62 15.22 38.35
N GLU A 214 20.95 16.49 38.09
CA GLU A 214 20.61 17.59 38.99
C GLU A 214 19.10 17.86 38.98
N ARG A 215 18.51 17.94 40.17
CA ARG A 215 17.09 18.22 40.39
C ARG A 215 16.97 19.45 41.27
N THR A 216 16.15 20.42 40.84
CA THR A 216 15.81 21.56 41.70
C THR A 216 14.56 21.23 42.50
N VAL A 217 14.69 21.24 43.81
CA VAL A 217 13.59 21.04 44.76
C VAL A 217 13.14 22.38 45.29
N TYR A 218 11.84 22.61 45.30
CA TYR A 218 11.19 23.79 45.83
C TYR A 218 10.34 23.41 47.03
N VAL A 219 10.32 24.25 48.06
CA VAL A 219 9.38 24.13 49.18
C VAL A 219 8.55 25.40 49.26
N ARG A 220 7.24 25.24 49.39
CA ARG A 220 6.26 26.29 49.65
C ARG A 220 5.76 26.11 51.08
N ILE A 221 6.04 27.06 51.95
CA ILE A 221 5.47 27.10 53.30
C ILE A 221 4.25 28.01 53.25
N LEU A 222 3.07 27.41 53.43
CA LEU A 222 1.82 28.13 53.60
C LEU A 222 1.63 28.45 55.09
N THR A 223 1.29 29.70 55.36
CA THR A 223 0.83 30.21 56.66
C THR A 223 -0.59 29.74 56.97
N PRO A 224 -1.06 29.91 58.22
CA PRO A 224 -2.44 29.58 58.61
C PRO A 224 -3.53 30.34 57.83
N ASP A 225 -3.22 31.51 57.28
CA ASP A 225 -4.13 32.31 56.45
C ASP A 225 -4.09 31.94 54.95
N GLY A 226 -3.25 30.97 54.56
CA GLY A 226 -3.14 30.46 53.20
C GLY A 226 -2.19 31.25 52.30
N THR A 227 -1.47 32.24 52.83
CA THR A 227 -0.41 32.94 52.09
C THR A 227 0.88 32.13 52.06
N VAL A 228 1.73 32.36 51.05
CA VAL A 228 3.03 31.66 50.93
C VAL A 228 4.11 32.57 51.49
N LEU A 229 4.93 32.03 52.40
CA LEU A 229 6.14 32.70 52.85
C LEU A 229 7.10 32.83 51.67
N SER A 230 7.48 34.06 51.31
CA SER A 230 8.40 34.32 50.20
C SER A 230 9.24 35.55 50.47
N LYS A 231 10.54 35.51 50.13
CA LYS A 231 11.44 36.67 50.28
C LYS A 231 11.26 37.67 49.14
N SER A 232 10.68 37.26 48.01
CA SER A 232 10.49 38.10 46.83
C SER A 232 9.23 37.75 46.06
N PRO A 233 8.49 38.73 45.50
CA PRO A 233 7.41 38.46 44.55
C PRO A 233 7.87 37.73 43.27
N ASN A 234 9.17 37.71 42.99
CA ASN A 234 9.78 37.04 41.85
C ASN A 234 10.28 35.62 42.16
N ASP A 235 10.21 35.17 43.42
CA ASP A 235 10.57 33.79 43.79
C ASP A 235 9.46 32.83 43.37
N LYS A 236 9.34 32.65 42.06
CA LYS A 236 8.35 31.80 41.42
C LYS A 236 9.00 30.65 40.67
N PHE A 237 8.24 29.58 40.49
CA PHE A 237 8.62 28.46 39.62
C PHE A 237 7.40 27.98 38.83
N PRO A 238 7.62 27.39 37.64
CA PRO A 238 6.54 26.86 36.82
C PRO A 238 5.92 25.62 37.49
N TYR A 239 4.60 25.64 37.62
CA TYR A 239 3.80 24.50 38.09
C TYR A 239 2.49 24.46 37.32
N GLU A 240 2.20 23.32 36.69
CA GLU A 240 1.11 23.17 35.73
C GLU A 240 1.16 24.27 34.65
N ASN A 241 0.11 25.08 34.52
CA ASN A 241 0.01 26.16 33.53
C ASN A 241 0.23 27.56 34.15
N SER A 242 0.90 27.64 35.30
CA SER A 242 1.07 28.90 36.04
C SER A 242 2.44 29.01 36.70
N GLU A 243 2.77 30.22 37.15
CA GLU A 243 3.92 30.45 38.03
C GLU A 243 3.43 30.63 39.46
N ILE A 244 3.95 29.82 40.38
CA ILE A 244 3.61 29.86 41.79
C ILE A 244 4.82 30.23 42.65
N LEU A 245 4.58 30.94 43.76
CA LEU A 245 5.63 31.35 44.69
C LEU A 245 6.22 30.17 45.45
N TYR A 246 7.53 30.19 45.70
CA TYR A 246 8.23 29.29 46.62
C TYR A 246 8.83 30.04 47.81
N SER A 247 9.02 29.33 48.91
CA SER A 247 9.73 29.86 50.10
C SER A 247 11.22 29.60 49.96
N MET A 248 11.61 28.39 49.60
CA MET A 248 13.02 28.02 49.49
C MET A 248 13.23 27.03 48.35
N LYS A 249 14.44 27.06 47.76
CA LYS A 249 14.86 26.14 46.70
C LYS A 249 16.23 25.55 46.97
N ARG A 250 16.48 24.34 46.51
CA ARG A 250 17.77 23.66 46.62
C ARG A 250 17.99 22.75 45.43
N ILE A 251 19.21 22.74 44.89
CA ILE A 251 19.62 21.78 43.87
C ILE A 251 20.19 20.54 44.57
N VAL A 252 19.79 19.35 44.14
CA VAL A 252 20.28 18.06 44.63
C VAL A 252 20.70 17.20 43.43
N GLU A 253 21.78 16.44 43.56
CA GLU A 253 22.21 15.49 42.54
C GLU A 253 21.54 14.14 42.82
N TYR A 254 20.58 13.75 41.98
CA TYR A 254 19.80 12.53 42.16
C TYR A 254 20.32 11.39 41.27
N GLY A 255 20.79 10.30 41.90
CA GLY A 255 21.35 9.13 41.20
C GLY A 255 20.40 7.94 41.06
N GLY A 256 19.13 8.07 41.43
CA GLY A 256 18.17 6.95 41.50
C GLY A 256 18.07 6.27 42.87
N GLU A 257 18.97 6.60 43.80
CA GLU A 257 18.96 6.14 45.19
C GLU A 257 18.29 7.16 46.12
N GLU A 258 17.94 6.75 47.34
CA GLU A 258 17.32 7.64 48.32
C GLU A 258 18.26 8.77 48.77
N ILE A 259 17.75 10.00 48.87
CA ILE A 259 18.55 11.18 49.23
C ILE A 259 17.85 11.99 50.34
N PRO A 260 18.47 12.15 51.52
CA PRO A 260 17.97 13.06 52.54
C PRO A 260 18.22 14.52 52.15
N VAL A 261 17.21 15.36 52.33
CA VAL A 261 17.25 16.79 52.02
C VAL A 261 16.75 17.57 53.23
N THR A 262 17.53 18.56 53.65
CA THR A 262 17.16 19.52 54.68
C THR A 262 17.21 20.93 54.10
N MET A 263 16.17 21.70 54.35
CA MET A 263 16.04 23.08 53.90
C MET A 263 15.61 23.97 55.06
N TYR A 264 16.09 25.21 55.04
CA TYR A 264 15.93 26.18 56.12
C TYR A 264 15.25 27.43 55.61
N TRP A 265 14.32 27.95 56.39
CA TRP A 265 13.63 29.20 56.14
C TRP A 265 13.80 30.12 57.35
N ASP A 266 14.40 31.29 57.15
CA ASP A 266 14.59 32.28 58.21
C ASP A 266 13.29 33.05 58.47
N ILE A 267 12.88 33.13 59.74
CA ILE A 267 11.69 33.87 60.15
C ILE A 267 12.11 35.32 60.35
N GLU A 268 11.92 36.14 59.32
CA GLU A 268 12.26 37.57 59.32
C GLU A 268 11.05 38.47 59.62
N GLU A 269 9.84 37.94 59.44
CA GLU A 269 8.58 38.66 59.60
C GLU A 269 7.75 38.14 60.77
N PHE A 270 6.81 38.95 61.25
CA PHE A 270 5.85 38.51 62.24
C PHE A 270 4.88 37.51 61.60
N LEU A 271 4.79 36.32 62.19
CA LEU A 271 3.92 35.25 61.73
C LEU A 271 2.79 35.01 62.75
N MET A 272 1.59 34.75 62.25
CA MET A 272 0.46 34.38 63.10
C MET A 272 0.58 32.92 63.56
N PRO A 273 0.25 32.60 64.83
CA PRO A 273 0.18 31.22 65.28
C PRO A 273 -0.93 30.45 64.55
N GLY A 274 -0.75 29.15 64.42
CA GLY A 274 -1.67 28.28 63.71
C GLY A 274 -0.96 27.15 62.97
N THR A 275 -1.70 26.50 62.07
CA THR A 275 -1.16 25.38 61.28
C THR A 275 -0.50 25.88 60.02
N PHE A 276 0.79 25.61 59.90
CA PHE A 276 1.57 25.84 58.68
C PHE A 276 1.60 24.56 57.84
N LYS A 277 1.77 24.70 56.54
CA LYS A 277 1.89 23.57 55.61
C LYS A 277 3.11 23.73 54.72
N ALA A 278 4.03 22.79 54.76
CA ALA A 278 5.15 22.69 53.83
C ALA A 278 4.76 21.76 52.67
N ASP A 279 4.64 22.31 51.47
CA ASP A 279 4.47 21.58 50.22
C ASP A 279 5.80 21.51 49.46
N ILE A 280 6.19 20.31 49.02
CA ILE A 280 7.48 20.04 48.38
C ILE A 280 7.23 19.72 46.90
N PHE A 281 8.05 20.30 46.03
CA PHE A 281 7.95 20.15 44.59
C PHE A 281 9.30 19.83 43.98
N ALA A 282 9.31 18.93 42.99
CA ALA A 282 10.45 18.67 42.13
C ALA A 282 9.93 18.32 40.73
N ASP A 283 10.69 18.66 39.69
CA ASP A 283 10.37 18.32 38.29
C ASP A 283 8.96 18.75 37.84
N GLY A 284 8.49 19.90 38.35
CA GLY A 284 7.16 20.42 38.03
C GLY A 284 5.99 19.69 38.70
N HIS A 285 6.24 18.76 39.63
CA HIS A 285 5.22 17.99 40.33
C HIS A 285 5.25 18.26 41.84
N HIS A 286 4.10 18.14 42.50
CA HIS A 286 4.02 18.07 43.97
C HIS A 286 4.43 16.68 44.42
N ILE A 287 5.48 16.59 45.23
CA ILE A 287 6.09 15.30 45.61
C ILE A 287 5.83 14.93 47.07
N GLY A 288 5.24 15.82 47.86
CA GLY A 288 4.93 15.57 49.26
C GLY A 288 4.51 16.80 50.03
N SER A 289 3.86 16.58 51.18
CA SER A 289 3.45 17.67 52.06
C SER A 289 3.51 17.27 53.53
N HIS A 290 3.65 18.27 54.41
CA HIS A 290 3.57 18.08 55.85
C HIS A 290 3.03 19.34 56.52
N SER A 291 2.15 19.17 57.51
CA SER A 291 1.60 20.26 58.30
C SER A 291 2.13 20.22 59.72
N PHE A 292 2.46 21.39 60.27
CA PHE A 292 2.97 21.54 61.62
C PHE A 292 2.29 22.72 62.32
N LEU A 293 2.01 22.56 63.61
CA LEU A 293 1.32 23.56 64.43
C LEU A 293 2.34 24.45 65.14
N MET A 294 2.11 25.76 65.08
CA MET A 294 2.87 26.74 65.82
C MET A 294 1.97 27.48 66.81
N GLU A 295 2.42 27.55 68.04
CA GLU A 295 1.83 28.33 69.13
C GLU A 295 2.38 29.76 69.13
N ASP A 296 1.73 30.62 69.91
CA ASP A 296 2.15 32.01 70.14
C ASP A 296 3.45 32.10 71.00
#